data_AF-A0A1Y4N1Q5-F1
#
_entry.id   AF-A0A1Y4N1Q5-F1
#
_cell.length_a   1.000
_cell.length_b   1.000
_cell.length_c   1.000
_cell.angle_alpha   90.00
_cell.angle_beta   90.00
_cell.angle_gamma   90.00
#
_symmetry.space_group_name_H-M   'P 1'
#
loop_
_entity.id
_entity.type
_entity.pdbx_description
1 polymer ?
#
loop_
_entity_poly.entity_id
_entity_poly.type
_entity_poly.pdbx_seq_one_letter_code
_entity_poly.pdbx_strand_id
1 'polypeptide(L)'
;MNIQKEFGNAFSNAVDFLLFTYFRLTRESEKVECIKAAIDKAYKDATNQGAFNAVVSKEGKSKFDGIKSKCCSIISEKLDDLLSSKSDVEFDENHKNLCNDIVDAYKNIKRKNSDEPSFTYGNAQKWVNMTFKNLYIICGIIQVFDTTDDNMKAFRKQILETEKLFHTPIDSYIIEALWCKEGIKLPYNPKEKMNEQGLPIYSKNWKDHKKGNVVSKYDENRVVPWIKWDEEYYTEFHESLKKSSVTGGKSEIVWEGPVWIEIAKKRNK
;
A
#
# COMPACT_ATOMS: atom_id res chain seq x y z
N MET A 1 -25.97 18.84 33.83
CA MET A 1 -25.72 18.64 32.39
C MET A 1 -24.35 18.01 32.26
N ASN A 2 -24.28 16.73 31.87
CA ASN A 2 -23.06 15.93 32.01
C ASN A 2 -22.21 16.10 30.76
N ILE A 3 -21.32 17.11 30.77
CA ILE A 3 -20.46 17.51 29.65
C ILE A 3 -19.68 16.30 29.09
N GLN A 4 -19.25 15.34 29.91
CA GLN A 4 -18.61 14.12 29.41
C GLN A 4 -19.51 13.21 28.54
N LYS A 5 -20.83 13.18 28.79
CA LYS A 5 -21.79 12.39 27.98
C LYS A 5 -22.11 13.05 26.65
N GLU A 6 -22.21 14.37 26.61
CA GLU A 6 -22.44 15.13 25.35
C GLU A 6 -21.21 15.12 24.44
N PHE A 7 -20.00 15.26 25.02
CA PHE A 7 -18.75 15.13 24.26
C PHE A 7 -18.53 13.70 23.75
N GLY A 8 -18.95 12.68 24.52
CA GLY A 8 -18.93 11.28 24.08
C GLY A 8 -19.79 11.03 22.84
N ASN A 9 -21.01 11.60 22.80
CA ASN A 9 -21.92 11.44 21.65
C ASN A 9 -21.46 12.23 20.42
N ALA A 10 -21.00 13.47 20.59
CA ALA A 10 -20.52 14.28 19.46
C ALA A 10 -19.25 13.68 18.83
N PHE A 11 -18.29 13.23 19.64
CA PHE A 11 -17.07 12.57 19.16
C PHE A 11 -17.39 11.24 18.47
N SER A 12 -18.25 10.42 19.07
CA SER A 12 -18.76 9.18 18.50
C SER A 12 -19.36 9.38 17.10
N ASN A 13 -20.26 10.36 16.97
CA ASN A 13 -20.89 10.69 15.69
C ASN A 13 -19.88 11.19 14.65
N ALA A 14 -18.90 12.00 15.07
CA ALA A 14 -17.85 12.48 14.17
C ALA A 14 -16.99 11.32 13.63
N VAL A 15 -16.65 10.35 14.49
CA VAL A 15 -15.92 9.16 14.05
C VAL A 15 -16.76 8.28 13.14
N ASP A 16 -18.03 8.01 13.49
CA ASP A 16 -18.92 7.25 12.60
C ASP A 16 -19.06 7.92 11.23
N PHE A 17 -19.17 9.26 11.20
CA PHE A 17 -19.21 10.00 9.95
C PHE A 17 -17.92 9.85 9.14
N LEU A 18 -16.74 9.98 9.76
CA LEU A 18 -15.45 9.80 9.07
C LEU A 18 -15.26 8.36 8.58
N LEU A 19 -15.62 7.38 9.40
CA LEU A 19 -15.56 5.97 9.04
C LEU A 19 -16.53 5.63 7.90
N PHE A 20 -17.75 6.17 7.95
CA PHE A 20 -18.76 5.96 6.92
C PHE A 20 -18.42 6.66 5.60
N THR A 21 -17.83 7.85 5.66
CA THR A 21 -17.43 8.57 4.44
C THR A 21 -16.24 7.91 3.74
N TYR A 22 -15.27 7.39 4.50
CA TYR A 22 -14.07 6.78 3.95
C TYR A 22 -14.24 5.28 3.63
N PHE A 23 -14.82 4.50 4.54
CA PHE A 23 -14.95 3.05 4.44
C PHE A 23 -16.38 2.54 4.24
N ARG A 24 -17.41 3.37 4.43
CA ARG A 24 -18.84 2.93 4.48
C ARG A 24 -19.14 2.00 5.66
N LEU A 25 -18.44 2.19 6.77
CA LEU A 25 -18.63 1.45 8.01
C LEU A 25 -19.08 2.40 9.12
N THR A 26 -19.65 1.85 10.18
CA THR A 26 -19.83 2.51 11.49
C THR A 26 -19.06 1.71 12.55
N ARG A 27 -18.98 2.23 13.77
CA ARG A 27 -18.34 1.51 14.89
C ARG A 27 -19.05 0.20 15.26
N GLU A 28 -20.28 0.01 14.81
CA GLU A 28 -21.09 -1.20 15.01
C GLU A 28 -20.89 -2.25 13.90
N SER A 29 -20.09 -1.94 12.88
CA SER A 29 -19.85 -2.87 11.77
C SER A 29 -19.10 -4.14 12.19
N GLU A 30 -19.51 -5.26 11.61
CA GLU A 30 -18.97 -6.59 11.93
C GLU A 30 -17.63 -6.85 11.20
N LYS A 31 -16.92 -7.93 11.61
CA LYS A 31 -15.63 -8.36 11.02
C LYS A 31 -15.73 -8.47 9.50
N VAL A 32 -16.77 -9.12 9.00
CA VAL A 32 -16.96 -9.39 7.57
C VAL A 32 -17.16 -8.10 6.78
N GLU A 33 -17.90 -7.14 7.33
CA GLU A 33 -18.09 -5.82 6.72
C GLU A 33 -16.77 -5.04 6.68
N CYS A 34 -16.01 -5.07 7.78
CA CYS A 34 -14.70 -4.42 7.88
C CYS A 34 -13.71 -4.96 6.83
N ILE A 35 -13.63 -6.28 6.68
CA ILE A 35 -12.77 -6.94 5.69
C ILE A 35 -13.18 -6.52 4.27
N LYS A 36 -14.47 -6.62 3.95
CA LYS A 36 -14.98 -6.26 2.63
C LYS A 36 -14.68 -4.79 2.31
N ALA A 37 -14.95 -3.88 3.24
CA ALA A 37 -14.69 -2.45 3.06
C ALA A 37 -13.19 -2.15 2.88
N ALA A 38 -12.32 -2.81 3.64
CA ALA A 38 -10.87 -2.65 3.52
C ALA A 38 -10.36 -3.09 2.14
N ILE A 39 -10.80 -4.24 1.66
CA ILE A 39 -10.45 -4.79 0.33
C ILE A 39 -10.99 -3.89 -0.79
N ASP A 40 -12.26 -3.49 -0.71
CA ASP A 40 -12.90 -2.66 -1.73
C ASP A 40 -12.27 -1.27 -1.81
N LYS A 41 -11.90 -0.68 -0.67
CA LYS A 41 -11.19 0.60 -0.63
C LYS A 41 -9.79 0.45 -1.22
N ALA A 42 -9.06 -0.58 -0.82
CA ALA A 42 -7.72 -0.87 -1.31
C ALA A 42 -7.68 -1.08 -2.83
N TYR A 43 -8.70 -1.74 -3.41
CA TYR A 43 -8.83 -1.89 -4.86
C TYR A 43 -8.89 -0.52 -5.57
N LYS A 44 -9.70 0.40 -5.04
CA LYS A 44 -9.86 1.74 -5.63
C LYS A 44 -8.54 2.52 -5.59
N ASP A 45 -7.77 2.36 -4.52
CA ASP A 45 -6.44 2.97 -4.38
C ASP A 45 -5.43 2.34 -5.36
N ALA A 46 -5.39 1.01 -5.46
CA ALA A 46 -4.48 0.28 -6.34
C ALA A 46 -4.79 0.49 -7.83
N THR A 47 -6.06 0.65 -8.20
CA THR A 47 -6.47 0.85 -9.59
C THR A 47 -6.70 2.30 -9.97
N ASN A 48 -6.34 3.25 -9.09
CA ASN A 48 -6.54 4.70 -9.20
C ASN A 48 -7.16 5.11 -10.55
N GLN A 49 -8.49 5.18 -10.59
CA GLN A 49 -9.35 4.97 -11.77
C GLN A 49 -9.00 5.81 -13.01
N GLY A 50 -8.15 6.84 -12.90
CA GLY A 50 -7.60 7.56 -14.05
C GLY A 50 -6.47 6.82 -14.78
N ALA A 51 -5.45 6.35 -14.05
CA ALA A 51 -4.23 5.79 -14.66
C ALA A 51 -4.44 4.38 -15.20
N PHE A 52 -5.11 3.52 -14.43
CA PHE A 52 -5.36 2.14 -14.84
C PHE A 52 -6.45 2.08 -15.93
N ASN A 53 -7.56 2.80 -15.80
CA ASN A 53 -8.60 2.78 -16.84
C ASN A 53 -8.17 3.50 -18.13
N ALA A 54 -7.15 4.35 -18.11
CA ALA A 54 -6.59 4.93 -19.33
C ALA A 54 -5.83 3.89 -20.16
N VAL A 55 -5.22 2.89 -19.52
CA VAL A 55 -4.37 1.91 -20.20
C VAL A 55 -5.11 0.64 -20.63
N VAL A 56 -6.40 0.47 -20.31
CA VAL A 56 -7.17 -0.74 -20.66
C VAL A 56 -8.24 -0.48 -21.72
N SER A 57 -8.41 -1.44 -22.63
CA SER A 57 -9.44 -1.41 -23.69
C SER A 57 -10.86 -1.42 -23.12
N LYS A 58 -11.85 -0.96 -23.90
CA LYS A 58 -13.27 -0.98 -23.50
C LYS A 58 -13.78 -2.41 -23.21
N GLU A 59 -13.32 -3.39 -23.97
CA GLU A 59 -13.65 -4.81 -23.77
C GLU A 59 -12.99 -5.41 -22.52
N GLY A 60 -11.79 -4.94 -22.16
CA GLY A 60 -11.18 -5.25 -20.87
C GLY A 60 -12.03 -4.69 -19.72
N LYS A 61 -12.51 -3.44 -19.87
CA LYS A 61 -13.33 -2.73 -18.87
C LYS A 61 -14.56 -3.52 -18.41
N SER A 62 -15.28 -4.17 -19.32
CA SER A 62 -16.47 -4.96 -18.96
C SER A 62 -16.19 -6.24 -18.18
N LYS A 63 -14.95 -6.75 -18.20
CA LYS A 63 -14.53 -7.95 -17.46
C LYS A 63 -14.00 -7.63 -16.06
N PHE A 64 -13.72 -6.36 -15.75
CA PHE A 64 -13.09 -5.99 -14.48
C PHE A 64 -13.93 -6.31 -13.27
N ASP A 65 -15.24 -6.08 -13.32
CA ASP A 65 -16.09 -6.27 -12.14
C ASP A 65 -16.11 -7.74 -11.72
N GLY A 66 -16.17 -8.65 -12.69
CA GLY A 66 -16.09 -10.10 -12.44
C GLY A 66 -14.73 -10.52 -11.88
N ILE A 67 -13.62 -10.05 -12.46
CA ILE A 67 -12.27 -10.38 -11.96
C ILE A 67 -12.03 -9.74 -10.59
N LYS A 68 -12.46 -8.49 -10.39
CA LYS A 68 -12.39 -7.79 -9.11
C LYS A 68 -13.11 -8.60 -8.04
N SER A 69 -14.36 -9.01 -8.29
CA SER A 69 -15.14 -9.82 -7.34
C SER A 69 -14.40 -11.11 -6.97
N LYS A 70 -13.85 -11.82 -7.97
CA LYS A 70 -13.02 -13.01 -7.75
C LYS A 70 -11.79 -12.70 -6.88
N CYS A 71 -11.05 -11.65 -7.17
CA CYS A 71 -9.88 -11.26 -6.37
C CYS A 71 -10.26 -10.83 -4.95
N CYS A 72 -11.40 -10.15 -4.76
CA CYS A 72 -11.91 -9.84 -3.41
C CYS A 72 -12.15 -11.12 -2.60
N SER A 73 -12.72 -12.17 -3.21
CA SER A 73 -12.89 -13.47 -2.57
C SER A 73 -11.54 -14.10 -2.23
N ILE A 74 -10.59 -14.14 -3.18
CA ILE A 74 -9.24 -14.70 -2.95
C ILE A 74 -8.54 -14.00 -1.78
N ILE A 75 -8.57 -12.66 -1.73
CA ILE A 75 -7.97 -11.89 -0.63
C ILE A 75 -8.66 -12.22 0.69
N SER A 76 -9.99 -12.31 0.71
CA SER A 76 -10.76 -12.62 1.92
C SER A 76 -10.45 -14.02 2.45
N GLU A 77 -10.36 -15.01 1.56
CA GLU A 77 -10.05 -16.42 1.89
C GLU A 77 -8.63 -16.57 2.43
N LYS A 78 -7.64 -15.88 1.84
CA LYS A 78 -6.23 -15.96 2.27
C LYS A 78 -5.88 -15.06 3.46
N LEU A 79 -6.82 -14.23 3.93
CA LEU A 79 -6.55 -13.27 4.99
C LEU A 79 -6.20 -13.96 6.31
N ASP A 80 -6.93 -15.01 6.67
CA ASP A 80 -6.70 -15.71 7.93
C ASP A 80 -5.33 -16.43 7.94
N ASP A 81 -4.85 -16.94 6.80
CA ASP A 81 -3.50 -17.54 6.65
C ASP A 81 -2.39 -16.49 6.85
N LEU A 82 -2.54 -15.33 6.19
CA LEU A 82 -1.62 -14.20 6.36
C LEU A 82 -1.60 -13.69 7.80
N LEU A 83 -2.78 -13.58 8.42
CA LEU A 83 -2.89 -13.13 9.81
C LEU A 83 -2.40 -14.17 10.82
N SER A 84 -2.31 -15.44 10.43
CA SER A 84 -1.80 -16.53 11.25
C SER A 84 -0.29 -16.69 11.20
N SER A 85 0.38 -16.04 10.23
CA SER A 85 1.81 -16.13 9.98
C SER A 85 2.64 -15.78 11.24
N LYS A 86 3.67 -16.57 11.52
CA LYS A 86 4.51 -16.46 12.74
C LYS A 86 5.87 -15.82 12.50
N SER A 87 6.25 -15.62 11.24
CA SER A 87 7.54 -15.06 10.86
C SER A 87 7.43 -14.21 9.60
N ASP A 88 8.44 -13.36 9.36
CA ASP A 88 8.59 -12.63 8.11
C ASP A 88 8.61 -13.56 6.89
N VAL A 89 9.34 -14.67 6.97
CA VAL A 89 9.48 -15.61 5.85
C VAL A 89 8.13 -16.20 5.44
N GLU A 90 7.34 -16.65 6.43
CA GLU A 90 6.02 -17.22 6.19
C GLU A 90 5.04 -16.17 5.64
N PHE A 91 5.06 -14.96 6.21
CA PHE A 91 4.21 -13.87 5.72
C PHE A 91 4.59 -13.47 4.29
N ASP A 92 5.89 -13.32 4.01
CA ASP A 92 6.42 -12.92 2.69
C ASP A 92 6.05 -13.96 1.62
N GLU A 93 6.14 -15.26 1.94
CA GLU A 93 5.75 -16.34 1.02
C GLU A 93 4.23 -16.34 0.76
N ASN A 94 3.40 -16.24 1.81
CA ASN A 94 1.95 -16.16 1.67
C ASN A 94 1.52 -14.91 0.90
N HIS A 95 2.17 -13.78 1.16
CA HIS A 95 1.93 -12.50 0.48
C HIS A 95 2.27 -12.60 -1.00
N LYS A 96 3.43 -13.18 -1.33
CA LYS A 96 3.84 -13.43 -2.72
C LYS A 96 2.86 -14.32 -3.45
N ASN A 97 2.45 -15.42 -2.84
CA ASN A 97 1.47 -16.34 -3.44
C ASN A 97 0.13 -15.66 -3.71
N LEU A 98 -0.38 -14.87 -2.75
CA LEU A 98 -1.59 -14.08 -2.94
C LEU A 98 -1.45 -13.05 -4.07
N CYS A 99 -0.33 -12.34 -4.13
CA CYS A 99 -0.09 -11.37 -5.21
C CYS A 99 -0.07 -12.04 -6.58
N ASN A 100 0.58 -13.21 -6.70
CA ASN A 100 0.63 -13.98 -7.94
C ASN A 100 -0.76 -14.49 -8.35
N ASP A 101 -1.59 -14.96 -7.42
CA ASP A 101 -2.97 -15.36 -7.72
C ASP A 101 -3.81 -14.20 -8.28
N ILE A 102 -3.63 -12.99 -7.73
CA ILE A 102 -4.31 -11.78 -8.22
C ILE A 102 -3.82 -11.42 -9.62
N VAL A 103 -2.50 -11.42 -9.86
CA VAL A 103 -1.93 -11.14 -11.20
C VAL A 103 -2.45 -12.15 -12.22
N ASP A 104 -2.48 -13.44 -11.87
CA ASP A 104 -2.97 -14.51 -12.73
C ASP A 104 -4.46 -14.37 -13.07
N ALA A 105 -5.27 -13.86 -12.14
CA ALA A 105 -6.67 -13.55 -12.41
C ALA A 105 -6.84 -12.47 -13.50
N TYR A 106 -5.86 -11.58 -13.67
CA TYR A 106 -5.84 -10.52 -14.68
C TYR A 106 -4.99 -10.81 -15.92
N LYS A 107 -4.32 -11.97 -16.03
CA LYS A 107 -3.32 -12.25 -17.09
C LYS A 107 -3.82 -12.09 -18.53
N ASN A 108 -5.13 -12.28 -18.74
CA ASN A 108 -5.78 -12.16 -20.05
C ASN A 108 -6.29 -10.74 -20.35
N ILE A 109 -6.12 -9.79 -19.42
CA ILE A 109 -6.50 -8.40 -19.63
C ILE A 109 -5.26 -7.62 -20.05
N LYS A 110 -5.21 -7.29 -21.34
CA LYS A 110 -4.07 -6.60 -21.97
C LYS A 110 -4.24 -5.08 -21.96
N ARG A 111 -3.12 -4.38 -22.04
CA ARG A 111 -3.12 -2.94 -22.26
C ARG A 111 -3.65 -2.60 -23.66
N LYS A 112 -4.17 -1.39 -23.81
CA LYS A 112 -4.58 -0.88 -25.12
C LYS A 112 -3.35 -0.81 -26.02
N ASN A 113 -3.44 -1.40 -27.21
CA ASN A 113 -2.38 -1.40 -28.24
C ASN A 113 -1.07 -2.08 -27.78
N SER A 114 -1.11 -3.02 -26.83
CA SER A 114 0.07 -3.77 -26.39
C SER A 114 -0.33 -5.15 -25.86
N ASP A 115 0.55 -6.14 -26.03
CA ASP A 115 0.41 -7.47 -25.43
C ASP A 115 0.84 -7.52 -23.95
N GLU A 116 1.27 -6.39 -23.40
CA GLU A 116 1.60 -6.24 -21.98
C GLU A 116 0.36 -6.45 -21.09
N PRO A 117 0.52 -7.12 -19.93
CA PRO A 117 -0.51 -7.19 -18.92
C PRO A 117 -0.95 -5.79 -18.47
N SER A 118 -2.26 -5.59 -18.35
CA SER A 118 -2.81 -4.37 -17.73
C SER A 118 -2.50 -4.31 -16.24
N PHE A 119 -2.55 -5.46 -15.57
CA PHE A 119 -2.37 -5.61 -14.14
C PHE A 119 -1.04 -6.31 -13.85
N THR A 120 -0.19 -5.68 -13.03
CA THR A 120 1.15 -6.15 -12.69
C THR A 120 1.23 -6.54 -11.21
N TYR A 121 2.36 -7.11 -10.81
CA TYR A 121 2.67 -7.37 -9.40
C TYR A 121 2.57 -6.09 -8.55
N GLY A 122 3.04 -4.96 -9.09
CA GLY A 122 2.90 -3.64 -8.49
C GLY A 122 1.46 -3.24 -8.12
N ASN A 123 0.47 -3.61 -8.93
CA ASN A 123 -0.94 -3.41 -8.58
C ASN A 123 -1.42 -4.39 -7.50
N ALA A 124 -1.02 -5.66 -7.61
CA ALA A 124 -1.39 -6.71 -6.66
C ALA A 124 -0.88 -6.39 -5.24
N GLN A 125 0.42 -6.10 -5.10
CA GLN A 125 1.01 -5.74 -3.80
C GLN A 125 0.37 -4.47 -3.23
N LYS A 126 0.05 -3.47 -4.07
CA LYS A 126 -0.61 -2.24 -3.58
C LYS A 126 -1.99 -2.56 -3.01
N TRP A 127 -2.76 -3.43 -3.68
CA TRP A 127 -4.07 -3.85 -3.22
C TRP A 127 -3.97 -4.64 -1.90
N VAL A 128 -3.09 -5.63 -1.83
CA VAL A 128 -2.89 -6.44 -0.61
C VAL A 128 -2.43 -5.56 0.55
N ASN A 129 -1.39 -4.75 0.36
CA ASN A 129 -0.83 -3.92 1.44
C ASN A 129 -1.81 -2.85 1.89
N MET A 130 -2.54 -2.21 0.96
CA MET A 130 -3.58 -1.26 1.34
C MET A 130 -4.73 -1.93 2.10
N THR A 131 -5.02 -3.21 1.83
CA THR A 131 -6.03 -3.96 2.60
C THR A 131 -5.59 -4.07 4.06
N PHE A 132 -4.35 -4.48 4.32
CA PHE A 132 -3.80 -4.54 5.68
C PHE A 132 -3.72 -3.17 6.35
N LYS A 133 -3.29 -2.12 5.62
CA LYS A 133 -3.32 -0.74 6.12
C LYS A 133 -4.73 -0.32 6.54
N ASN A 134 -5.72 -0.59 5.69
CA ASN A 134 -7.11 -0.23 5.96
C ASN A 134 -7.63 -0.99 7.19
N LEU A 135 -7.35 -2.30 7.30
CA LEU A 135 -7.71 -3.10 8.48
C LEU A 135 -7.05 -2.58 9.75
N TYR A 136 -5.76 -2.23 9.71
CA TYR A 136 -5.04 -1.62 10.82
C TYR A 136 -5.70 -0.31 11.26
N ILE A 137 -6.03 0.58 10.32
CA ILE A 137 -6.73 1.84 10.61
C ILE A 137 -8.10 1.59 11.21
N ILE A 138 -8.92 0.73 10.60
CA ILE A 138 -10.27 0.39 11.08
C ILE A 138 -10.19 -0.14 12.52
N CYS A 139 -9.32 -1.10 12.78
CA CYS A 139 -9.15 -1.69 14.11
C CYS A 139 -8.60 -0.68 15.14
N GLY A 140 -7.70 0.22 14.72
CA GLY A 140 -7.18 1.30 15.55
C GLY A 140 -8.25 2.33 15.92
N ILE A 141 -9.20 2.62 15.02
CA ILE A 141 -10.34 3.50 15.31
C ILE A 141 -11.30 2.80 16.27
N ILE A 142 -11.67 1.54 16.00
CA ILE A 142 -12.62 0.77 16.84
C ILE A 142 -12.10 0.60 18.27
N GLN A 143 -10.77 0.50 18.46
CA GLN A 143 -10.14 0.47 19.79
C GLN A 143 -10.59 1.61 20.71
N VAL A 144 -10.82 2.81 20.17
CA VAL A 144 -11.15 4.00 20.95
C VAL A 144 -12.52 3.90 21.62
N PHE A 145 -13.37 2.98 21.15
CA PHE A 145 -14.79 2.93 21.52
C PHE A 145 -15.22 1.68 22.29
N ASP A 146 -14.28 0.84 22.74
CA ASP A 146 -14.55 -0.38 23.54
C ASP A 146 -15.75 -1.20 23.03
N THR A 147 -15.63 -1.76 21.82
CA THR A 147 -16.66 -2.67 21.27
C THR A 147 -16.95 -3.81 22.25
N THR A 148 -18.22 -4.19 22.40
CA THR A 148 -18.63 -5.34 23.22
C THR A 148 -18.51 -6.66 22.46
N ASP A 149 -18.37 -6.65 21.13
CA ASP A 149 -18.29 -7.86 20.30
C ASP A 149 -16.94 -8.57 20.45
N ASP A 150 -16.96 -9.78 21.01
CA ASP A 150 -15.77 -10.59 21.24
C ASP A 150 -15.08 -11.05 19.94
N ASN A 151 -15.82 -11.27 18.86
CA ASN A 151 -15.23 -11.60 17.56
C ASN A 151 -14.42 -10.41 17.02
N MET A 152 -14.96 -9.20 17.16
CA MET A 152 -14.23 -7.98 16.77
C MET A 152 -13.03 -7.70 17.67
N LYS A 153 -13.12 -7.98 18.98
CA LYS A 153 -11.95 -7.91 19.88
C LYS A 153 -10.85 -8.88 19.46
N ALA A 154 -11.22 -10.14 19.17
CA ALA A 154 -10.27 -11.16 18.74
C ALA A 154 -9.63 -10.80 17.40
N PHE A 155 -10.43 -10.34 16.43
CA PHE A 155 -9.94 -9.90 15.13
C PHE A 155 -8.98 -8.71 15.24
N ARG A 156 -9.33 -7.69 16.04
CA ARG A 156 -8.44 -6.56 16.33
C ARG A 156 -7.12 -7.03 16.94
N LYS A 157 -7.19 -7.90 17.95
CA LYS A 157 -5.99 -8.43 18.61
C LYS A 157 -5.07 -9.11 17.59
N GLN A 158 -5.63 -9.94 16.70
CA GLN A 158 -4.90 -10.60 15.63
C GLN A 158 -4.22 -9.59 14.69
N ILE A 159 -4.94 -8.53 14.27
CA ILE A 159 -4.36 -7.47 13.43
C ILE A 159 -3.16 -6.81 14.12
N LEU A 160 -3.28 -6.47 15.40
CA LEU A 160 -2.20 -5.80 16.15
C LEU A 160 -1.01 -6.72 16.46
N GLU A 161 -1.23 -8.03 16.64
CA GLU A 161 -0.14 -9.00 16.85
C GLU A 161 0.66 -9.25 15.56
N THR A 162 -0.01 -9.14 14.41
CA THR A 162 0.59 -9.40 13.09
C THR A 162 1.08 -8.13 12.38
N GLU A 163 0.72 -6.92 12.84
CA GLU A 163 1.02 -5.66 12.12
C GLU A 163 2.49 -5.42 11.79
N LYS A 164 3.40 -5.97 12.60
CA LYS A 164 4.85 -5.92 12.37
C LYS A 164 5.30 -6.61 11.08
N LEU A 165 4.50 -7.55 10.56
CA LEU A 165 4.76 -8.28 9.33
C LEU A 165 4.16 -7.56 8.12
N PHE A 166 3.26 -6.59 8.31
CA PHE A 166 2.57 -5.94 7.19
C PHE A 166 3.53 -5.09 6.36
N HIS A 167 3.50 -5.30 5.05
CA HIS A 167 4.30 -4.53 4.11
C HIS A 167 3.71 -3.14 3.90
N THR A 168 4.57 -2.17 3.65
CA THR A 168 4.15 -0.81 3.28
C THR A 168 3.43 -0.80 1.92
N PRO A 169 2.29 -0.11 1.78
CA PRO A 169 1.65 0.06 0.48
C PRO A 169 2.42 1.05 -0.40
N ILE A 170 3.12 0.56 -1.42
CA ILE A 170 4.01 1.40 -2.25
C ILE A 170 3.21 2.32 -3.18
N ASP A 171 3.46 3.62 -3.10
CA ASP A 171 3.02 4.60 -4.10
C ASP A 171 4.08 5.68 -4.32
N SER A 172 3.74 6.70 -5.12
CA SER A 172 4.68 7.78 -5.42
C SER A 172 5.06 8.63 -4.20
N TYR A 173 4.27 8.64 -3.12
CA TYR A 173 4.62 9.38 -1.90
C TYR A 173 5.69 8.61 -1.11
N ILE A 174 5.54 7.29 -1.01
CA ILE A 174 6.53 6.43 -0.37
C ILE A 174 7.83 6.40 -1.17
N ILE A 175 7.75 6.30 -2.50
CA ILE A 175 8.94 6.37 -3.36
C ILE A 175 9.65 7.72 -3.18
N GLU A 176 8.92 8.84 -3.11
CA GLU A 176 9.52 10.16 -2.86
C GLU A 176 10.19 10.23 -1.48
N ALA A 177 9.54 9.71 -0.43
CA ALA A 177 10.10 9.69 0.92
C ALA A 177 11.41 8.89 1.01
N LEU A 178 11.48 7.81 0.24
CA LEU A 178 12.62 6.90 0.18
C LEU A 178 13.67 7.28 -0.87
N TRP A 179 13.41 8.33 -1.65
CA TRP A 179 14.31 8.77 -2.69
C TRP A 179 15.71 9.08 -2.13
N CYS A 180 16.69 8.32 -2.62
CA CYS A 180 18.09 8.40 -2.23
C CYS A 180 18.36 8.22 -0.73
N LYS A 181 17.52 7.46 -0.03
CA LYS A 181 17.84 6.97 1.31
C LYS A 181 18.87 5.87 1.22
N GLU A 182 19.89 5.96 2.05
CA GLU A 182 20.95 4.96 2.14
C GLU A 182 20.37 3.58 2.47
N GLY A 183 20.87 2.54 1.80
CA GLY A 183 20.41 1.16 1.98
C GLY A 183 19.10 0.82 1.28
N ILE A 184 18.37 1.80 0.72
CA ILE A 184 17.13 1.54 -0.02
C ILE A 184 17.43 1.31 -1.50
N LYS A 185 16.85 0.24 -2.04
CA LYS A 185 16.92 -0.14 -3.45
C LYS A 185 15.62 0.19 -4.14
N LEU A 186 15.63 1.27 -4.93
CA LEU A 186 14.52 1.62 -5.81
C LEU A 186 14.82 1.15 -7.24
N PRO A 187 13.81 0.72 -8.01
CA PRO A 187 14.00 0.39 -9.42
C PRO A 187 14.14 1.69 -10.23
N TYR A 188 15.35 2.24 -10.27
CA TYR A 188 15.63 3.45 -11.02
C TYR A 188 15.43 3.23 -12.52
N ASN A 189 15.08 4.30 -13.25
CA ASN A 189 15.00 4.24 -14.70
C ASN A 189 16.39 3.92 -15.28
N PRO A 190 16.54 2.99 -16.24
CA PRO A 190 17.84 2.62 -16.81
C PRO A 190 18.67 3.78 -17.40
N LYS A 191 18.03 4.92 -17.67
CA LYS A 191 18.71 6.15 -18.15
C LYS A 191 19.38 6.96 -17.03
N GLU A 192 19.13 6.63 -15.77
CA GLU A 192 19.71 7.32 -14.63
C GLU A 192 21.21 7.05 -14.51
N LYS A 193 21.97 8.11 -14.26
CA LYS A 193 23.39 7.99 -13.91
C LYS A 193 23.51 7.85 -12.40
N MET A 194 24.32 6.90 -11.95
CA MET A 194 24.54 6.61 -10.54
C MET A 194 25.91 7.08 -10.07
N ASN A 195 26.03 7.39 -8.77
CA ASN A 195 27.32 7.49 -8.09
C ASN A 195 27.83 6.10 -7.66
N GLU A 196 28.99 6.06 -7.00
CA GLU A 196 29.61 4.83 -6.48
C GLU A 196 28.76 4.11 -5.43
N GLN A 197 27.84 4.82 -4.78
CA GLN A 197 26.89 4.28 -3.79
C GLN A 197 25.57 3.82 -4.42
N GLY A 198 25.45 3.85 -5.76
CA GLY A 198 24.24 3.43 -6.47
C GLY A 198 23.09 4.44 -6.43
N LEU A 199 23.38 5.72 -6.12
CA LEU A 199 22.38 6.78 -6.03
C LEU A 199 22.36 7.68 -7.28
N PRO A 200 21.18 8.15 -7.70
CA PRO A 200 21.03 8.95 -8.92
C PRO A 200 21.58 10.37 -8.77
N ILE A 201 22.41 10.80 -9.73
CA ILE A 201 23.10 12.10 -9.73
C ILE A 201 22.54 13.10 -10.75
N TYR A 202 22.78 14.39 -10.54
CA TYR A 202 22.34 15.46 -11.46
C TYR A 202 23.16 15.50 -12.76
N SER A 203 22.50 15.49 -13.91
CA SER A 203 23.13 15.59 -15.23
C SER A 203 22.68 16.87 -15.94
N LYS A 204 23.28 18.03 -15.63
CA LYS A 204 23.13 19.20 -16.54
C LYS A 204 24.40 19.73 -17.15
N ASN A 205 25.60 19.50 -16.59
CA ASN A 205 26.84 19.91 -17.26
C ASN A 205 28.01 18.95 -16.94
N TRP A 206 28.56 18.32 -17.98
CA TRP A 206 29.76 17.48 -17.93
C TRP A 206 30.99 18.20 -17.32
N LYS A 207 31.00 19.53 -17.30
CA LYS A 207 32.12 20.33 -16.76
C LYS A 207 32.17 20.38 -15.22
N ASP A 208 31.09 19.97 -14.54
CA ASP A 208 30.98 19.99 -13.07
C ASP A 208 31.25 18.62 -12.42
N HIS A 209 31.65 17.61 -13.21
CA HIS A 209 32.04 16.27 -12.72
C HIS A 209 33.18 16.28 -11.67
N LYS A 210 33.86 17.43 -11.46
CA LYS A 210 34.86 17.60 -10.41
C LYS A 210 34.29 17.85 -9.01
N LYS A 211 32.97 17.98 -8.85
CA LYS A 211 32.30 17.98 -7.53
C LYS A 211 31.28 16.87 -7.47
N GLY A 212 31.76 15.64 -7.27
CA GLY A 212 30.91 14.51 -6.88
C GLY A 212 30.04 14.87 -5.68
N ASN A 213 28.87 14.24 -5.58
CA ASN A 213 27.98 14.15 -4.40
C ASN A 213 26.66 14.94 -4.43
N VAL A 214 26.27 15.60 -5.53
CA VAL A 214 24.91 16.18 -5.59
C VAL A 214 23.90 15.13 -6.02
N VAL A 215 23.28 14.52 -5.02
CA VAL A 215 22.08 13.70 -5.20
C VAL A 215 20.98 14.55 -5.80
N SER A 216 20.37 14.00 -6.82
CA SER A 216 19.35 14.67 -7.62
C SER A 216 18.00 14.74 -6.89
N LYS A 217 17.13 15.70 -7.26
CA LYS A 217 15.77 15.79 -6.70
C LYS A 217 14.88 14.64 -7.20
N TYR A 218 13.92 14.24 -6.38
CA TYR A 218 12.90 13.27 -6.80
C TYR A 218 12.10 13.80 -8.00
N ASP A 219 11.87 12.92 -8.96
CA ASP A 219 10.96 13.11 -10.10
C ASP A 219 10.40 11.73 -10.46
N GLU A 220 9.09 11.66 -10.74
CA GLU A 220 8.38 10.41 -10.98
C GLU A 220 8.89 9.62 -12.19
N ASN A 221 9.54 10.28 -13.16
CA ASN A 221 10.05 9.63 -14.38
C ASN A 221 11.40 8.92 -14.16
N ARG A 222 12.01 9.10 -12.99
CA ARG A 222 13.36 8.64 -12.66
C ARG A 222 13.38 7.30 -11.91
N VAL A 223 12.21 6.84 -11.50
CA VAL A 223 11.96 5.49 -10.98
C VAL A 223 10.97 4.82 -11.91
N VAL A 224 11.09 3.52 -12.10
CA VAL A 224 10.03 2.72 -12.70
C VAL A 224 8.75 2.94 -11.87
N PRO A 225 7.64 3.38 -12.46
CA PRO A 225 6.41 3.60 -11.70
C PRO A 225 5.99 2.31 -10.97
N TRP A 226 5.54 2.41 -9.71
CA TRP A 226 5.15 1.24 -8.91
C TRP A 226 4.13 0.33 -9.61
N ILE A 227 3.22 0.89 -10.43
CA ILE A 227 2.26 0.14 -11.26
C ILE A 227 2.93 -0.74 -12.35
N LYS A 228 4.23 -0.59 -12.58
CA LYS A 228 5.03 -1.40 -13.52
C LYS A 228 6.02 -2.32 -12.81
N TRP A 229 6.01 -2.38 -11.48
CA TRP A 229 6.89 -3.28 -10.76
C TRP A 229 6.47 -4.73 -10.99
N ASP A 230 7.45 -5.57 -11.27
CA ASP A 230 7.33 -7.02 -11.21
C ASP A 230 7.65 -7.51 -9.78
N GLU A 231 7.64 -8.83 -9.62
CA GLU A 231 7.94 -9.47 -8.34
C GLU A 231 9.38 -9.18 -7.88
N GLU A 232 10.33 -9.14 -8.80
CA GLU A 232 11.76 -8.94 -8.49
C GLU A 232 12.01 -7.53 -7.95
N TYR A 233 11.51 -6.50 -8.64
CA TYR A 233 11.61 -5.11 -8.18
C TYR A 233 10.95 -4.93 -6.80
N TYR A 234 9.78 -5.54 -6.59
CA TYR A 234 9.11 -5.47 -5.32
C TYR A 234 9.91 -6.14 -4.20
N THR A 235 10.39 -7.35 -4.44
CA THR A 235 11.14 -8.14 -3.45
C THR A 235 12.45 -7.43 -3.07
N GLU A 236 13.22 -6.96 -4.05
CA GLU A 236 14.46 -6.25 -3.79
C GLU A 236 14.24 -4.96 -3.00
N PHE A 237 13.21 -4.18 -3.37
CA PHE A 237 12.82 -2.99 -2.61
C PHE A 237 12.43 -3.34 -1.17
N HIS A 238 11.53 -4.31 -1.02
CA HIS A 238 10.97 -4.68 0.27
C HIS A 238 12.05 -5.18 1.24
N GLU A 239 12.93 -6.06 0.76
CA GLU A 239 14.08 -6.51 1.54
C GLU A 239 15.00 -5.36 1.93
N SER A 240 15.23 -4.40 1.02
CA SER A 240 16.06 -3.23 1.31
C SER A 240 15.44 -2.36 2.40
N LEU A 241 14.11 -2.19 2.39
CA LEU A 241 13.38 -1.44 3.41
C LEU A 241 13.46 -2.14 4.76
N LYS A 242 13.19 -3.44 4.82
CA LYS A 242 13.30 -4.27 6.05
C LYS A 242 14.69 -4.21 6.68
N LYS A 243 15.74 -4.21 5.87
CA LYS A 243 17.15 -4.14 6.33
C LYS A 243 17.60 -2.72 6.68
N SER A 244 16.87 -1.69 6.25
CA SER A 244 17.25 -0.30 6.46
C SER A 244 16.94 0.19 7.88
N SER A 245 17.60 1.27 8.30
CA SER A 245 17.28 1.99 9.53
C SER A 245 16.17 3.04 9.34
N VAL A 246 15.60 3.16 8.14
CA VAL A 246 14.68 4.26 7.78
C VAL A 246 13.40 4.24 8.58
N THR A 247 12.93 3.06 8.99
CA THR A 247 11.74 2.91 9.83
C THR A 247 11.95 3.35 11.27
N GLY A 248 13.21 3.51 11.70
CA GLY A 248 13.57 3.84 13.08
C GLY A 248 13.14 2.75 14.08
N GLY A 249 13.13 1.49 13.64
CA GLY A 249 12.73 0.34 14.46
C GLY A 249 11.22 0.15 14.60
N LYS A 250 10.41 0.93 13.88
CA LYS A 250 8.95 0.76 13.81
C LYS A 250 8.58 -0.30 12.76
N SER A 251 7.40 -0.90 12.91
CA SER A 251 6.78 -1.65 11.82
C SER A 251 6.58 -0.75 10.60
N GLU A 252 6.63 -1.32 9.40
CA GLU A 252 6.50 -0.54 8.16
C GLU A 252 5.18 0.23 8.12
N ILE A 253 4.08 -0.38 8.57
CA ILE A 253 2.76 0.27 8.56
C ILE A 253 2.68 1.47 9.52
N VAL A 254 3.33 1.38 10.68
CA VAL A 254 3.38 2.48 11.67
C VAL A 254 4.30 3.60 11.19
N TRP A 255 5.38 3.26 10.48
CA TRP A 255 6.28 4.24 9.87
C TRP A 255 5.63 4.98 8.69
N GLU A 256 4.89 4.26 7.85
CA GLU A 256 4.34 4.76 6.59
C GLU A 256 3.40 5.95 6.76
N GLY A 257 2.47 5.90 7.72
CA GLY A 257 1.42 6.91 7.88
C GLY A 257 1.94 8.34 8.06
N PRO A 258 2.79 8.61 9.07
CA PRO A 258 3.40 9.93 9.27
C PRO A 258 4.25 10.41 8.08
N VAL A 259 4.99 9.49 7.44
CA VAL A 259 5.84 9.78 6.28
C VAL A 259 5.01 10.20 5.08
N TRP A 260 3.92 9.48 4.81
CA TRP A 260 2.99 9.80 3.74
C TRP A 260 2.39 11.21 3.95
N ILE A 261 1.97 11.53 5.18
CA ILE A 261 1.42 12.86 5.54
C ILE A 261 2.46 13.96 5.33
N GLU A 262 3.73 13.71 5.66
CA GLU A 262 4.81 14.68 5.44
C GLU A 262 4.98 15.01 3.96
N ILE A 263 5.05 14.00 3.10
CA ILE A 263 5.17 14.19 1.65
C ILE A 263 3.92 14.86 1.07
N ALA A 264 2.73 14.50 1.53
CA ALA A 264 1.49 15.14 1.10
C ALA A 264 1.44 16.63 1.43
N LYS A 265 1.92 17.02 2.62
CA LYS A 265 2.07 18.43 2.98
C LYS A 265 3.09 19.17 2.11
N LYS A 266 4.14 18.49 1.63
CA LYS A 266 5.12 19.09 0.71
C LYS A 266 4.55 19.30 -0.69
N ARG A 267 3.77 18.35 -1.21
CA ARG A 267 3.16 18.44 -2.56
C ARG A 267 2.02 19.46 -2.65
N ASN A 268 1.33 19.71 -1.54
CA ASN A 268 0.23 20.69 -1.47
C ASN A 268 0.70 22.14 -1.19
N LYS A 269 2.01 22.39 -1.16
CA LYS A 269 2.62 23.72 -1.05
C LYS A 269 3.08 24.21 -2.41
#